data_AF-A0A8H5ZUP9-F1
#
_entry.id   AF-A0A8H5ZUP9-F1
#
_cell.length_a   1.000
_cell.length_b   1.000
_cell.length_c   1.000
_cell.angle_alpha   90.00
_cell.angle_beta   90.00
_cell.angle_gamma   90.00
#
_symmetry.space_group_name_H-M   'P 1'
#
loop_
_entity.id
_entity.type
_entity.pdbx_description
1 polymer ?
#
loop_
_entity_poly.entity_id
_entity_poly.type
_entity_poly.pdbx_seq_one_letter_code
_entity_poly.pdbx_strand_id
1 'polypeptide(L)'
;MSSTQSQQTIVVVGATGIQGSGVVRALLSDEYGGPWLVRALTQDPSSGKAQKLLSEYQTTDNRLSLASGHVYDETSLRSAFTGAHGVFAMTSERYPGKRITEEEELKHEIDAGRNIISAAKECCIKHLVFSSLPDTVEASDGQFKRIHHMNNKHTIEQLARKELDGFTSLMPGPRITPEGMAKAFTRVTGKPAVHSPISFEEFGHLSSALVGPAFKEDAIEMMQWAAIAPTDKTCYGAFELEVEQSSEELGLTGSSFEDWLRRSGWTGP
;
A
#
# COMPACT_ATOMS: atom_id res chain seq x y z
N MET A 1 -39.95 0.07 4.30
CA MET A 1 -39.32 -0.98 3.45
C MET A 1 -37.84 -0.64 3.42
N SER A 2 -37.01 -1.37 4.18
CA SER A 2 -35.56 -1.18 4.13
C SER A 2 -35.09 -1.68 2.77
N SER A 3 -34.53 -0.79 1.93
CA SER A 3 -33.90 -1.22 0.70
C SER A 3 -32.76 -2.15 1.06
N THR A 4 -32.88 -3.44 0.74
CA THR A 4 -31.76 -4.38 0.77
C THR A 4 -30.72 -3.88 -0.24
N GLN A 5 -29.79 -3.05 0.23
CA GLN A 5 -28.63 -2.65 -0.55
C GLN A 5 -27.86 -3.95 -0.84
N SER A 6 -27.77 -4.33 -2.12
CA SER A 6 -27.05 -5.53 -2.53
C SER A 6 -25.63 -5.45 -1.97
N GLN A 7 -25.16 -6.48 -1.27
CA GLN A 7 -23.78 -6.49 -0.76
C GLN A 7 -22.80 -6.28 -1.91
N GLN A 8 -21.98 -5.25 -1.78
CA GLN A 8 -21.02 -4.86 -2.79
C GLN A 8 -19.67 -5.54 -2.53
N THR A 9 -18.99 -5.97 -3.59
CA THR A 9 -17.69 -6.62 -3.49
C THR A 9 -16.57 -5.60 -3.62
N ILE A 10 -15.61 -5.63 -2.71
CA ILE A 10 -14.34 -4.91 -2.77
C ILE A 10 -13.21 -5.92 -3.04
N VAL A 11 -12.45 -5.70 -4.11
CA VAL A 11 -11.24 -6.49 -4.39
C VAL A 11 -10.05 -5.84 -3.72
N VAL A 12 -9.22 -6.64 -3.06
CA VAL A 12 -7.98 -6.16 -2.45
C VAL A 12 -6.80 -6.80 -3.17
N VAL A 13 -6.08 -6.02 -3.97
CA VAL A 13 -4.81 -6.44 -4.60
C VAL A 13 -3.70 -6.42 -3.56
N GLY A 14 -2.86 -7.46 -3.54
CA GLY A 14 -1.81 -7.61 -2.54
C GLY A 14 -2.34 -7.96 -1.14
N ALA A 15 -3.49 -8.66 -1.06
CA ALA A 15 -4.22 -8.93 0.18
C ALA A 15 -3.42 -9.69 1.26
N THR A 16 -2.42 -10.48 0.87
CA THR A 16 -1.55 -11.22 1.81
C THR A 16 -0.32 -10.44 2.27
N GLY A 17 -0.13 -9.21 1.76
CA GLY A 17 0.93 -8.30 2.15
C GLY A 17 0.57 -7.44 3.37
N ILE A 18 1.51 -6.58 3.78
CA ILE A 18 1.35 -5.72 4.97
C ILE A 18 0.16 -4.77 4.81
N GLN A 19 0.11 -4.02 3.70
CA GLN A 19 -0.97 -3.05 3.47
C GLN A 19 -2.30 -3.76 3.18
N GLY A 20 -2.30 -4.70 2.25
CA GLY A 20 -3.53 -5.38 1.82
C GLY A 20 -4.21 -6.17 2.95
N SER A 21 -3.47 -6.85 3.82
CA SER A 21 -4.07 -7.55 4.98
C SER A 21 -4.70 -6.58 5.98
N GLY A 22 -4.10 -5.39 6.15
CA GLY A 22 -4.69 -4.30 6.93
C GLY A 22 -6.03 -3.82 6.36
N VAL A 23 -6.12 -3.68 5.04
CA VAL A 23 -7.36 -3.31 4.32
C VAL A 23 -8.42 -4.42 4.46
N VAL A 24 -8.05 -5.69 4.26
CA VAL A 24 -8.96 -6.84 4.47
C VAL A 24 -9.53 -6.81 5.89
N ARG A 25 -8.66 -6.67 6.90
CA ARG A 25 -9.08 -6.59 8.30
C ARG A 25 -10.04 -5.43 8.55
N ALA A 26 -9.76 -4.25 8.01
CA ALA A 26 -10.57 -3.05 8.22
C ALA A 26 -11.96 -3.17 7.56
N LEU A 27 -12.03 -3.67 6.31
CA LEU A 27 -13.29 -3.86 5.59
C LEU A 27 -14.21 -4.92 6.25
N LEU A 28 -13.61 -5.87 6.97
CA LEU A 28 -14.33 -6.95 7.64
C LEU A 28 -14.60 -6.68 9.13
N SER A 29 -14.02 -5.64 9.74
CA SER A 29 -14.22 -5.35 11.16
C SER A 29 -15.63 -4.82 11.45
N ASP A 30 -16.14 -5.08 12.65
CA ASP A 30 -17.43 -4.53 13.08
C ASP A 30 -17.36 -3.02 13.38
N GLU A 31 -16.17 -2.50 13.67
CA GLU A 31 -15.94 -1.11 14.07
C GLU A 31 -15.93 -0.15 12.89
N TYR A 32 -15.29 -0.55 11.78
CA TYR A 32 -15.07 0.31 10.61
C TYR A 32 -15.66 -0.29 9.32
N GLY A 33 -15.92 -1.60 9.30
CA GLY A 33 -16.39 -2.31 8.12
C GLY A 33 -17.85 -2.03 7.81
N GLY A 34 -18.14 -1.88 6.52
CA GLY A 34 -19.49 -1.89 5.99
C GLY A 34 -19.98 -3.31 5.63
N PRO A 35 -21.15 -3.43 4.98
CA PRO A 35 -21.70 -4.71 4.51
C PRO A 35 -20.96 -5.25 3.26
N TRP A 36 -19.64 -5.05 3.20
CA TRP A 36 -18.80 -5.40 2.05
C TRP A 36 -18.48 -6.88 2.02
N LEU A 37 -18.55 -7.46 0.82
CA LEU A 37 -17.86 -8.70 0.51
C LEU A 37 -16.43 -8.35 0.13
N VAL A 38 -15.45 -9.08 0.64
CA VAL A 38 -14.03 -8.86 0.36
C VAL A 38 -13.49 -10.01 -0.47
N ARG A 39 -12.94 -9.67 -1.63
CA ARG A 39 -12.22 -10.59 -2.51
C ARG A 39 -10.73 -10.32 -2.39
N ALA A 40 -10.06 -11.14 -1.59
CA ALA A 40 -8.62 -11.05 -1.37
C ALA A 40 -7.87 -11.68 -2.54
N LEU A 41 -7.17 -10.86 -3.33
CA LEU A 41 -6.38 -11.33 -4.46
C LEU A 41 -5.02 -11.84 -3.99
N THR A 42 -4.67 -13.04 -4.44
CA THR A 42 -3.39 -13.71 -4.18
C THR A 42 -2.95 -14.48 -5.43
N GLN A 43 -1.66 -14.70 -5.63
CA GLN A 43 -1.18 -15.53 -6.74
C GLN A 43 -1.55 -17.01 -6.55
N ASP A 44 -1.58 -17.45 -5.29
CA ASP A 44 -1.93 -18.82 -4.92
C ASP A 44 -2.92 -18.80 -3.74
N PRO A 45 -4.22 -19.07 -4.00
CA PRO A 45 -5.23 -19.21 -2.95
C PRO A 45 -4.95 -20.33 -1.96
N SER A 46 -4.21 -21.37 -2.35
CA SER A 46 -3.87 -22.51 -1.48
C SER A 46 -2.65 -22.27 -0.59
N SER A 47 -1.89 -21.19 -0.85
CA SER A 47 -0.69 -20.85 -0.09
C SER A 47 -0.99 -20.64 1.39
N GLY A 48 -0.03 -20.97 2.26
CA GLY A 48 -0.17 -20.82 3.71
C GLY A 48 -0.50 -19.38 4.14
N LYS A 49 0.02 -18.36 3.43
CA LYS A 49 -0.32 -16.95 3.70
C LYS A 49 -1.78 -16.63 3.37
N ALA A 50 -2.29 -17.11 2.23
CA ALA A 50 -3.67 -16.88 1.82
C ALA A 50 -4.66 -17.62 2.73
N GLN A 51 -4.36 -18.88 3.06
CA GLN A 51 -5.18 -19.68 3.98
C GLN A 51 -5.16 -19.10 5.41
N LYS A 52 -4.01 -18.61 5.88
CA LYS A 52 -3.93 -17.91 7.16
C LYS A 52 -4.81 -16.66 7.16
N LEU A 53 -4.68 -15.79 6.15
CA LEU A 53 -5.51 -14.58 6.01
C LEU A 53 -7.00 -14.92 6.05
N LEU A 54 -7.42 -15.95 5.31
CA LEU A 54 -8.80 -16.43 5.31
C LEU A 54 -9.22 -16.89 6.70
N SER A 55 -8.44 -17.74 7.35
CA SER A 55 -8.77 -18.26 8.68
C SER A 55 -8.84 -17.18 9.77
N GLU A 56 -8.00 -16.15 9.66
CA GLU A 56 -7.86 -15.10 10.68
C GLU A 56 -8.98 -14.06 10.60
N TYR A 57 -9.47 -13.77 9.39
CA TYR A 57 -10.42 -12.67 9.15
C TYR A 57 -11.77 -13.11 8.57
N GLN A 58 -12.02 -14.42 8.42
CA GLN A 58 -13.33 -14.88 7.97
C GLN A 58 -14.42 -14.45 8.95
N THR A 59 -15.55 -14.02 8.40
CA THR A 59 -16.73 -13.60 9.16
C THR A 59 -17.76 -14.73 9.21
N THR A 60 -18.65 -14.69 10.20
CA THR A 60 -19.69 -15.73 10.37
C THR A 60 -20.66 -15.82 9.20
N ASP A 61 -20.80 -14.74 8.44
CA ASP A 61 -21.59 -14.62 7.21
C ASP A 61 -20.76 -14.80 5.92
N ASN A 62 -19.53 -15.30 6.02
CA ASN A 62 -18.63 -15.66 4.90
C ASN A 62 -18.30 -14.50 3.95
N ARG A 63 -17.98 -13.31 4.47
CA ARG A 63 -17.69 -12.13 3.65
C ARG A 63 -16.31 -12.13 3.01
N LEU A 64 -15.39 -13.01 3.44
CA LEU A 64 -14.05 -13.10 2.86
C LEU A 64 -13.93 -14.27 1.86
N SER A 65 -13.47 -13.97 0.66
CA SER A 65 -13.16 -14.95 -0.39
C SER A 65 -11.73 -14.74 -0.92
N LEU A 66 -11.07 -15.83 -1.31
CA LEU A 66 -9.77 -15.79 -1.98
C LEU A 66 -9.96 -15.88 -3.49
N ALA A 67 -9.27 -15.04 -4.26
CA ALA A 67 -9.23 -15.11 -5.71
C ALA A 67 -7.79 -15.22 -6.19
N SER A 68 -7.57 -16.02 -7.24
CA SER A 68 -6.28 -16.07 -7.92
C SER A 68 -6.11 -14.87 -8.85
N GLY A 69 -4.94 -14.24 -8.83
CA GLY A 69 -4.58 -13.26 -9.85
C GLY A 69 -3.20 -12.65 -9.66
N HIS A 70 -2.69 -12.05 -10.72
CA HIS A 70 -1.36 -11.45 -10.78
C HIS A 70 -1.40 -10.12 -11.52
N VAL A 71 -0.72 -9.10 -10.99
CA VAL A 71 -0.67 -7.75 -11.59
C VAL A 71 0.02 -7.66 -12.97
N TYR A 72 0.69 -8.74 -13.41
CA TYR A 72 1.31 -8.85 -14.75
C TYR A 72 0.49 -9.77 -15.68
N ASP A 73 -0.67 -10.25 -15.21
CA ASP A 73 -1.64 -10.99 -16.00
C ASP A 73 -2.97 -10.24 -15.94
N GLU A 74 -3.18 -9.39 -16.93
CA GLU A 74 -4.38 -8.57 -17.07
C GLU A 74 -5.67 -9.41 -17.13
N THR A 75 -5.64 -10.60 -17.72
CA THR A 75 -6.82 -11.49 -17.79
C THR A 75 -7.19 -12.00 -16.41
N SER A 76 -6.21 -12.33 -15.58
CA SER A 76 -6.45 -12.72 -14.20
C SER A 76 -7.04 -11.56 -13.38
N LEU A 77 -6.57 -10.32 -13.61
CA LEU A 77 -7.12 -9.13 -12.94
C LEU A 77 -8.57 -8.90 -13.35
N ARG A 78 -8.91 -8.95 -14.64
CA ARG A 78 -10.30 -8.82 -15.11
C ARG A 78 -11.21 -9.88 -14.51
N SER A 79 -10.74 -11.13 -14.47
CA SER A 79 -11.46 -12.23 -13.83
C SER A 79 -11.73 -11.93 -12.35
N ALA A 80 -10.73 -11.41 -11.63
CA ALA A 80 -10.88 -11.03 -10.23
C ALA A 80 -11.72 -9.77 -10.02
N PHE A 81 -11.78 -8.84 -10.97
CA PHE A 81 -12.49 -7.56 -10.84
C PHE A 81 -13.94 -7.64 -11.31
N THR A 82 -14.29 -8.68 -12.06
CA THR A 82 -15.66 -8.89 -12.56
C THR A 82 -16.68 -8.86 -11.42
N GLY A 83 -17.70 -8.01 -11.58
CA GLY A 83 -18.79 -7.82 -10.61
C GLY A 83 -18.40 -7.09 -9.32
N ALA A 84 -17.17 -6.61 -9.19
CA ALA A 84 -16.77 -5.82 -8.03
C ALA A 84 -17.26 -4.37 -8.14
N HIS A 85 -17.51 -3.78 -6.97
CA HIS A 85 -17.88 -2.37 -6.85
C HIS A 85 -16.64 -1.49 -6.80
N GLY A 86 -15.67 -1.87 -5.97
CA GLY A 86 -14.45 -1.12 -5.74
C GLY A 86 -13.21 -2.01 -5.69
N VAL A 87 -12.06 -1.40 -5.86
CA VAL A 87 -10.76 -2.07 -5.79
C VAL A 87 -9.83 -1.26 -4.89
N PHE A 88 -9.17 -1.91 -3.95
CA PHE A 88 -7.94 -1.39 -3.35
C PHE A 88 -6.74 -1.99 -4.09
N ALA A 89 -5.79 -1.14 -4.48
CA ALA A 89 -4.60 -1.57 -5.19
C ALA A 89 -3.31 -0.93 -4.68
N MET A 90 -2.24 -1.69 -4.81
CA MET A 90 -0.87 -1.25 -4.60
C MET A 90 0.05 -1.98 -5.57
N THR A 91 1.14 -1.33 -5.92
CA THR A 91 2.25 -1.91 -6.68
C THR A 91 3.48 -2.07 -5.80
N SER A 92 4.46 -2.85 -6.27
CA SER A 92 5.72 -3.08 -5.57
C SER A 92 6.89 -2.94 -6.53
N GLU A 93 7.99 -2.46 -5.97
CA GLU A 93 9.35 -2.46 -6.51
C GLU A 93 9.88 -3.88 -6.80
N ARG A 94 9.24 -4.92 -6.26
CA ARG A 94 9.63 -6.32 -6.48
C ARG A 94 8.88 -6.92 -7.65
N TYR A 95 9.61 -7.68 -8.45
CA TYR A 95 9.04 -8.54 -9.47
C TYR A 95 9.04 -10.01 -9.02
N PRO A 96 7.88 -10.66 -8.83
CA PRO A 96 7.81 -12.06 -8.44
C PRO A 96 8.55 -12.97 -9.43
N GLY A 97 9.53 -13.73 -8.93
CA GLY A 97 10.31 -14.66 -9.73
C GLY A 97 11.42 -14.03 -10.59
N LYS A 98 11.68 -12.72 -10.47
CA LYS A 98 12.74 -12.02 -11.21
C LYS A 98 13.52 -11.09 -10.28
N ARG A 99 14.85 -11.11 -10.37
CA ARG A 99 15.71 -10.08 -9.76
C ARG A 99 15.84 -8.91 -10.74
N ILE A 100 15.68 -7.69 -10.24
CA ILE A 100 15.83 -6.46 -11.04
C ILE A 100 17.32 -6.13 -11.15
N THR A 101 17.90 -6.29 -12.33
CA THR A 101 19.32 -6.11 -12.58
C THR A 101 19.66 -4.78 -13.23
N GLU A 102 18.76 -4.24 -14.05
CA GLU A 102 18.95 -2.95 -14.72
C GLU A 102 17.93 -1.93 -14.23
N GLU A 103 18.31 -0.66 -14.15
CA GLU A 103 17.44 0.43 -13.66
C GLU A 103 16.15 0.55 -14.49
N GLU A 104 16.22 0.38 -15.80
CA GLU A 104 15.06 0.43 -16.70
C GLU A 104 14.00 -0.62 -16.33
N GLU A 105 14.41 -1.74 -15.73
CA GLU A 105 13.48 -2.79 -15.33
C GLU A 105 12.58 -2.35 -14.18
N LEU A 106 12.97 -1.36 -13.36
CA LEU A 106 12.13 -0.80 -12.29
C LEU A 106 10.79 -0.25 -12.82
N LYS A 107 10.72 0.11 -14.11
CA LYS A 107 9.47 0.54 -14.75
C LYS A 107 8.42 -0.56 -14.86
N HIS A 108 8.75 -1.82 -14.56
CA HIS A 108 7.77 -2.90 -14.45
C HIS A 108 6.61 -2.53 -13.50
N GLU A 109 6.88 -1.67 -12.50
CA GLU A 109 5.85 -1.22 -11.57
C GLU A 109 4.74 -0.43 -12.28
N ILE A 110 5.11 0.37 -13.29
CA ILE A 110 4.17 1.10 -14.13
C ILE A 110 3.31 0.13 -14.95
N ASP A 111 3.89 -0.96 -15.45
CA ASP A 111 3.14 -1.98 -16.20
C ASP A 111 2.12 -2.70 -15.31
N ALA A 112 2.48 -3.01 -14.06
CA ALA A 112 1.52 -3.50 -13.06
C ALA A 112 0.37 -2.51 -12.85
N GLY A 113 0.68 -1.22 -12.69
CA GLY A 113 -0.30 -0.15 -12.53
C GLY A 113 -1.24 -0.02 -13.73
N ARG A 114 -0.69 -0.05 -14.96
CA ARG A 114 -1.48 -0.01 -16.20
C ARG A 114 -2.45 -1.18 -16.30
N ASN A 115 -2.01 -2.39 -15.97
CA ASN A 115 -2.87 -3.57 -15.98
C ASN A 115 -4.01 -3.46 -14.96
N ILE A 116 -3.75 -2.91 -13.78
CA ILE A 116 -4.77 -2.64 -12.76
C ILE A 116 -5.79 -1.61 -13.26
N ILE A 117 -5.33 -0.49 -13.84
CA ILE A 117 -6.20 0.56 -14.38
C ILE A 117 -7.05 0.02 -15.53
N SER A 118 -6.44 -0.72 -16.46
CA SER A 118 -7.13 -1.33 -17.60
C SER A 118 -8.22 -2.29 -17.13
N ALA A 119 -7.89 -3.22 -16.22
CA ALA A 119 -8.88 -4.14 -15.67
C ALA A 119 -9.99 -3.42 -14.90
N ALA A 120 -9.66 -2.36 -14.15
CA ALA A 120 -10.66 -1.58 -13.43
C ALA A 120 -11.65 -0.90 -14.38
N LYS A 121 -11.14 -0.33 -15.48
CA LYS A 121 -11.93 0.31 -16.53
C LYS A 121 -12.82 -0.68 -17.28
N GLU A 122 -12.25 -1.80 -17.73
CA GLU A 122 -12.98 -2.85 -18.47
C GLU A 122 -14.08 -3.50 -17.62
N CYS A 123 -13.83 -3.69 -16.32
CA CYS A 123 -14.81 -4.25 -15.40
C CYS A 123 -15.78 -3.21 -14.81
N CYS A 124 -15.75 -1.97 -15.27
CA CYS A 124 -16.62 -0.88 -14.82
C CYS A 124 -16.57 -0.66 -13.29
N ILE A 125 -15.39 -0.81 -12.69
CA ILE A 125 -15.16 -0.55 -11.27
C ILE A 125 -15.57 0.89 -10.95
N LYS A 126 -16.37 1.06 -9.89
CA LYS A 126 -16.91 2.37 -9.51
C LYS A 126 -15.89 3.23 -8.80
N HIS A 127 -14.99 2.62 -8.04
CA HIS A 127 -13.94 3.35 -7.33
C HIS A 127 -12.67 2.52 -7.18
N LEU A 128 -11.54 3.09 -7.59
CA LEU A 128 -10.21 2.54 -7.34
C LEU A 128 -9.51 3.35 -6.24
N VAL A 129 -9.15 2.70 -5.13
CA VAL A 129 -8.29 3.26 -4.09
C VAL A 129 -6.87 2.74 -4.32
N PHE A 130 -5.90 3.64 -4.52
CA PHE A 130 -4.52 3.27 -4.86
C PHE A 130 -3.51 3.77 -3.83
N SER A 131 -2.59 2.91 -3.39
CA SER A 131 -1.48 3.27 -2.50
C SER A 131 -0.35 3.94 -3.30
N SER A 132 -0.30 5.26 -3.21
CA SER A 132 0.59 6.11 -4.00
C SER A 132 1.74 6.69 -3.16
N LEU A 133 2.67 7.33 -3.85
CA LEU A 133 3.83 8.05 -3.31
C LEU A 133 4.03 9.33 -4.16
N PRO A 134 4.76 10.34 -3.66
CA PRO A 134 4.90 11.62 -4.34
C PRO A 134 5.88 11.54 -5.51
N ASP A 135 5.84 12.53 -6.39
CA ASP A 135 6.94 12.82 -7.29
C ASP A 135 8.11 13.38 -6.46
N THR A 136 9.17 12.58 -6.32
CA THR A 136 10.34 12.96 -5.54
C THR A 136 11.23 13.96 -6.25
N VAL A 137 11.19 14.03 -7.58
CA VAL A 137 11.94 15.04 -8.35
C VAL A 137 11.37 16.41 -8.05
N GLU A 138 10.04 16.54 -8.06
CA GLU A 138 9.37 17.78 -7.70
C GLU A 138 9.53 18.09 -6.21
N ALA A 139 9.24 17.12 -5.33
CA ALA A 139 9.25 17.33 -3.88
C ALA A 139 10.64 17.67 -3.31
N SER A 140 11.72 17.33 -4.02
CA SER A 140 13.10 17.58 -3.60
C SER A 140 13.83 18.65 -4.41
N ASP A 141 13.10 19.47 -5.20
CA ASP A 141 13.70 20.47 -6.10
C ASP A 141 14.77 19.88 -7.04
N GLY A 142 14.56 18.63 -7.46
CA GLY A 142 15.44 17.88 -8.35
C GLY A 142 16.69 17.30 -7.69
N GLN A 143 16.79 17.30 -6.35
CA GLN A 143 17.93 16.74 -5.63
C GLN A 143 17.97 15.19 -5.70
N PHE A 144 16.81 14.53 -5.59
CA PHE A 144 16.68 13.08 -5.65
C PHE A 144 15.89 12.68 -6.90
N LYS A 145 16.59 12.09 -7.87
CA LYS A 145 16.01 11.77 -9.19
C LYS A 145 15.80 10.28 -9.42
N ARG A 146 16.42 9.45 -8.61
CA ARG A 146 16.51 8.00 -8.82
C ARG A 146 15.64 7.21 -7.86
N ILE A 147 14.75 7.89 -7.13
CA ILE A 147 13.71 7.23 -6.33
C ILE A 147 12.57 6.81 -7.27
N HIS A 148 12.88 5.89 -8.19
CA HIS A 148 11.98 5.38 -9.21
C HIS A 148 10.73 4.76 -8.59
N HIS A 149 10.84 4.05 -7.46
CA HIS A 149 9.68 3.46 -6.81
C HIS A 149 8.60 4.48 -6.46
N MET A 150 8.99 5.64 -5.92
CA MET A 150 8.06 6.73 -5.57
C MET A 150 7.52 7.40 -6.84
N ASN A 151 8.40 7.70 -7.80
CA ASN A 151 8.02 8.35 -9.06
C ASN A 151 7.12 7.47 -9.94
N ASN A 152 7.32 6.15 -9.93
CA ASN A 152 6.48 5.19 -10.65
C ASN A 152 5.07 5.17 -10.07
N LYS A 153 4.92 5.17 -8.74
CA LYS A 153 3.60 5.27 -8.08
C LYS A 153 2.88 6.57 -8.42
N HIS A 154 3.60 7.69 -8.39
CA HIS A 154 3.05 8.97 -8.83
C HIS A 154 2.58 8.90 -10.29
N THR A 155 3.39 8.31 -11.18
CA THR A 155 3.02 8.13 -12.60
C THR A 155 1.75 7.30 -12.76
N ILE A 156 1.60 6.20 -12.02
CA ILE A 156 0.41 5.35 -12.04
C ILE A 156 -0.81 6.11 -11.54
N GLU A 157 -0.66 6.91 -10.47
CA GLU A 157 -1.74 7.77 -9.98
C GLU A 157 -2.23 8.74 -11.05
N GLN A 158 -1.31 9.45 -11.74
CA GLN A 158 -1.69 10.39 -12.80
C GLN A 158 -2.44 9.69 -13.94
N LEU A 159 -2.01 8.48 -14.31
CA LEU A 159 -2.72 7.66 -15.30
C LEU A 159 -4.13 7.29 -14.81
N ALA A 160 -4.25 6.84 -13.56
CA ALA A 160 -5.53 6.44 -12.99
C ALA A 160 -6.52 7.62 -12.89
N ARG A 161 -6.07 8.79 -12.44
CA ARG A 161 -6.88 10.03 -12.40
C ARG A 161 -7.39 10.45 -13.78
N LYS A 162 -6.63 10.18 -14.83
CA LYS A 162 -7.02 10.51 -16.22
C LYS A 162 -8.01 9.50 -16.81
N GLU A 163 -7.90 8.23 -16.41
CA GLU A 163 -8.61 7.13 -17.07
C GLU A 163 -9.83 6.60 -16.35
N LEU A 164 -9.97 6.88 -15.05
CA LEU A 164 -11.03 6.36 -14.20
C LEU A 164 -11.89 7.49 -13.65
N ASP A 165 -13.21 7.28 -13.64
CA ASP A 165 -14.17 8.26 -13.11
C ASP A 165 -14.15 8.34 -11.57
N GLY A 166 -13.87 7.21 -10.90
CA GLY A 166 -13.80 7.12 -9.44
C GLY A 166 -12.43 6.63 -9.00
N PHE A 167 -11.65 7.53 -8.40
CA PHE A 167 -10.29 7.24 -7.98
C PHE A 167 -9.90 8.05 -6.74
N THR A 168 -9.26 7.40 -5.78
CA THR A 168 -8.61 8.03 -4.62
C THR A 168 -7.19 7.49 -4.47
N SER A 169 -6.22 8.38 -4.31
CA SER A 169 -4.85 8.01 -3.92
C SER A 169 -4.69 8.09 -2.41
N LEU A 170 -4.23 7.01 -1.78
CA LEU A 170 -3.74 7.06 -0.40
C LEU A 170 -2.28 7.48 -0.40
N MET A 171 -1.99 8.54 0.36
CA MET A 171 -0.63 9.01 0.60
C MET A 171 -0.22 8.73 2.05
N PRO A 172 1.07 8.53 2.32
CA PRO A 172 1.57 8.50 3.69
C PRO A 172 1.22 9.79 4.43
N GLY A 173 0.58 9.66 5.59
CA GLY A 173 0.28 10.78 6.48
C GLY A 173 1.53 11.36 7.16
N PRO A 174 1.35 12.13 8.25
CA PRO A 174 2.46 12.74 8.97
C PRO A 174 3.50 11.72 9.46
N ARG A 175 4.78 12.09 9.35
CA ARG A 175 5.88 11.19 9.75
C ARG A 175 5.97 11.06 11.28
N ILE A 176 6.34 9.87 11.73
CA ILE A 176 6.91 9.64 13.07
C ILE A 176 8.41 9.38 12.93
N THR A 177 9.23 10.05 13.74
CA THR A 177 10.69 9.80 13.71
C THR A 177 11.01 8.45 14.36
N PRO A 178 12.14 7.81 14.01
CA PRO A 178 12.57 6.58 14.68
C PRO A 178 12.69 6.72 16.21
N GLU A 179 13.19 7.87 16.71
CA GLU A 179 13.22 8.18 18.14
C GLU A 179 11.82 8.33 18.71
N GLY A 180 10.91 8.93 17.94
CA GLY A 180 9.49 9.03 18.28
C GLY A 180 8.84 7.65 18.41
N MET A 181 9.14 6.73 17.49
CA MET A 181 8.69 5.33 17.55
C MET A 181 9.23 4.63 18.80
N ALA A 182 10.52 4.75 19.11
CA ALA A 182 11.11 4.16 20.32
C ALA A 182 10.44 4.70 21.60
N LYS A 183 10.22 6.01 21.68
CA LYS A 183 9.52 6.66 22.81
C LYS A 183 8.07 6.18 22.93
N ALA A 184 7.34 6.12 21.81
CA ALA A 184 5.97 5.63 21.77
C ALA A 184 5.89 4.16 22.22
N PHE A 185 6.80 3.32 21.73
CA PHE A 185 6.89 1.92 22.15
C PHE A 185 7.13 1.79 23.65
N THR A 186 8.12 2.48 24.21
CA THR A 186 8.39 2.42 25.66
C THR A 186 7.22 2.94 26.48
N ARG A 187 6.56 4.02 26.03
CA ARG A 187 5.37 4.57 26.69
C ARG A 187 4.21 3.58 26.71
N VAL A 188 3.94 2.88 25.61
CA VAL A 188 2.80 1.96 25.50
C VAL A 188 3.08 0.62 26.18
N THR A 189 4.29 0.09 26.05
CA THR A 189 4.63 -1.28 26.48
C THR A 189 5.35 -1.36 27.83
N GLY A 190 5.90 -0.24 28.33
CA GLY A 190 6.79 -0.20 29.48
C GLY A 190 8.20 -0.77 29.21
N LYS A 191 8.47 -1.32 28.02
CA LYS A 191 9.77 -1.90 27.68
C LYS A 191 10.71 -0.82 27.12
N PRO A 192 11.96 -0.71 27.61
CA PRO A 192 12.93 0.21 27.02
C PRO A 192 13.19 -0.10 25.55
N ALA A 193 13.14 0.91 24.70
CA ALA A 193 13.52 0.83 23.30
C ALA A 193 14.48 1.96 22.95
N VAL A 194 15.43 1.66 22.07
CA VAL A 194 16.41 2.60 21.54
C VAL A 194 16.40 2.54 20.03
N HIS A 195 16.59 3.69 19.39
CA HIS A 195 16.84 3.74 17.96
C HIS A 195 18.34 3.47 17.72
N SER A 196 18.65 2.45 16.93
CA SER A 196 20.00 2.11 16.49
C SER A 196 20.03 2.17 14.96
N PRO A 197 20.38 3.33 14.36
CA PRO A 197 20.34 3.50 12.91
C PRO A 197 21.43 2.67 12.22
N ILE A 198 21.15 2.27 10.97
CA ILE A 198 22.13 1.73 10.03
C ILE A 198 22.55 2.81 9.03
N SER A 199 23.68 2.59 8.35
CA SER A 199 24.10 3.50 7.28
C SER A 199 23.18 3.42 6.06
N PHE A 200 23.14 4.47 5.24
CA PHE A 200 22.39 4.45 3.98
C PHE A 200 22.88 3.33 3.04
N GLU A 201 24.20 3.11 2.99
CA GLU A 201 24.82 2.02 2.23
C GLU A 201 24.36 0.63 2.71
N GLU A 202 24.29 0.43 4.02
CA GLU A 202 23.80 -0.82 4.59
C GLU A 202 22.32 -1.04 4.25
N PHE A 203 21.49 0.01 4.33
CA PHE A 203 20.10 -0.06 3.91
C PHE A 203 19.96 -0.41 2.41
N GLY A 204 20.77 0.22 1.56
CA GLY A 204 20.84 -0.08 0.13
C GLY A 204 21.23 -1.53 -0.15
N HIS A 205 22.22 -2.06 0.57
CA HIS A 205 22.60 -3.47 0.46
C HIS A 205 21.48 -4.42 0.88
N LEU A 206 20.81 -4.17 2.00
CA LEU A 206 19.71 -5.01 2.47
C LEU A 206 18.53 -5.00 1.49
N SER A 207 18.19 -3.82 0.96
CA SER A 207 17.09 -3.65 0.00
C SER A 207 17.40 -4.30 -1.36
N SER A 208 18.60 -4.08 -1.89
CA SER A 208 19.04 -4.67 -3.17
C SER A 208 19.20 -6.19 -3.12
N ALA A 209 19.51 -6.76 -1.95
CA ALA A 209 19.51 -8.21 -1.77
C ALA A 209 18.11 -8.81 -1.95
N LEU A 210 17.07 -8.04 -1.61
CA LEU A 210 15.67 -8.47 -1.65
C LEU A 210 14.98 -8.19 -2.99
N VAL A 211 15.32 -7.08 -3.65
CA VAL A 211 14.69 -6.61 -4.90
C VAL A 211 15.55 -6.93 -6.12
N GLY A 212 16.85 -6.66 -6.02
CA GLY A 212 17.80 -6.75 -7.11
C GLY A 212 18.81 -5.60 -7.05
N PRO A 213 20.00 -5.75 -7.66
CA PRO A 213 21.07 -4.76 -7.57
C PRO A 213 20.67 -3.38 -8.11
N ALA A 214 19.78 -3.30 -9.11
CA ALA A 214 19.31 -2.02 -9.65
C ALA A 214 18.57 -1.14 -8.62
N PHE A 215 18.00 -1.75 -7.58
CA PHE A 215 17.26 -1.01 -6.55
C PHE A 215 18.16 -0.38 -5.46
N LYS A 216 19.49 -0.61 -5.51
CA LYS A 216 20.40 -0.13 -4.48
C LYS A 216 20.39 1.40 -4.36
N GLU A 217 20.55 2.10 -5.48
CA GLU A 217 20.61 3.57 -5.49
C GLU A 217 19.26 4.20 -5.13
N ASP A 218 18.15 3.61 -5.60
CA ASP A 218 16.79 4.01 -5.23
C ASP A 218 16.60 3.98 -3.69
N ALA A 219 17.00 2.87 -3.06
CA ALA A 219 16.92 2.71 -1.61
C ALA A 219 17.83 3.68 -0.84
N ILE A 220 19.02 4.00 -1.36
CA ILE A 220 19.94 4.98 -0.75
C ILE A 220 19.32 6.39 -0.82
N GLU A 221 18.91 6.84 -2.00
CA GLU A 221 18.30 8.16 -2.19
C GLU A 221 17.01 8.30 -1.37
N MET A 222 16.20 7.24 -1.27
CA MET A 222 15.00 7.23 -0.44
C MET A 222 15.30 7.53 1.04
N MET A 223 16.36 6.94 1.60
CA MET A 223 16.76 7.21 2.99
C MET A 223 17.41 8.58 3.17
N GLN A 224 18.18 9.04 2.19
CA GLN A 224 18.74 10.39 2.20
C GLN A 224 17.63 11.44 2.16
N TRP A 225 16.64 11.25 1.30
CA TRP A 225 15.46 12.10 1.23
C TRP A 225 14.69 12.08 2.55
N ALA A 226 14.37 10.90 3.07
CA ALA A 226 13.67 10.76 4.33
C ALA A 226 14.42 11.44 5.50
N ALA A 227 15.76 11.50 5.47
CA ALA A 227 16.55 12.15 6.51
C ALA A 227 16.40 13.69 6.51
N ILE A 228 16.15 14.31 5.35
CA ILE A 228 16.11 15.77 5.21
C ILE A 228 14.73 16.33 4.88
N ALA A 229 13.76 15.47 4.54
CA ALA A 229 12.42 15.86 4.16
C ALA A 229 11.75 16.72 5.25
N PRO A 230 11.02 17.80 4.85
CA PRO A 230 10.28 18.65 5.77
C PRO A 230 9.42 17.86 6.75
N THR A 231 9.50 18.22 8.04
CA THR A 231 8.83 17.49 9.13
C THR A 231 7.43 17.99 9.45
N ASP A 232 7.09 19.18 8.96
CA ASP A 232 5.80 19.87 9.09
C ASP A 232 4.84 19.55 7.94
N LYS A 233 5.20 18.58 7.09
CA LYS A 233 4.49 18.17 5.88
C LYS A 233 4.22 16.66 5.89
N THR A 234 3.31 16.21 5.02
CA THR A 234 2.97 14.79 4.83
C THR A 234 3.70 14.18 3.64
N CYS A 235 3.55 12.87 3.43
CA CYS A 235 4.05 12.16 2.26
C CYS A 235 5.54 12.43 2.01
N TYR A 236 6.37 12.21 3.03
CA TYR A 236 7.80 12.51 2.99
C TYR A 236 8.11 13.96 2.61
N GLY A 237 7.36 14.92 3.14
CA GLY A 237 7.63 16.34 2.95
C GLY A 237 7.09 16.93 1.64
N ALA A 238 6.39 16.13 0.83
CA ALA A 238 5.91 16.56 -0.48
C ALA A 238 4.66 17.45 -0.43
N PHE A 239 3.79 17.26 0.57
CA PHE A 239 2.48 17.92 0.62
C PHE A 239 2.24 18.62 1.96
N GLU A 240 1.54 19.75 1.92
CA GLU A 240 1.06 20.42 3.13
C GLU A 240 0.06 19.53 3.87
N LEU A 241 -0.01 19.67 5.20
CA LEU A 241 -0.91 18.88 6.06
C LEU A 241 -2.38 18.96 5.63
N GLU A 242 -2.78 20.10 5.05
CA GLU A 242 -4.15 20.40 4.62
C GLU A 242 -4.51 19.78 3.26
N VAL A 243 -3.53 19.23 2.52
CA VAL A 243 -3.72 18.69 1.15
C VAL A 243 -4.12 17.20 1.16
N GLU A 244 -4.20 16.54 2.33
CA GLU A 244 -4.57 15.11 2.43
C GLU A 244 -6.08 14.88 2.21
N GLN A 245 -6.53 15.01 0.97
CA GLN A 245 -7.93 14.84 0.54
C GLN A 245 -8.45 13.42 0.72
N SER A 246 -7.58 12.40 0.73
CA SER A 246 -8.00 11.00 0.89
C SER A 246 -8.75 10.75 2.19
N SER A 247 -8.41 11.51 3.24
CA SER A 247 -9.08 11.37 4.53
C SER A 247 -10.53 11.86 4.48
N GLU A 248 -10.78 12.95 3.75
CA GLU A 248 -12.12 13.50 3.51
C GLU A 248 -12.92 12.64 2.52
N GLU A 249 -12.29 12.23 1.41
CA GLU A 249 -12.93 11.40 0.37
C GLU A 249 -13.40 10.05 0.89
N LEU A 250 -12.62 9.42 1.77
CA LEU A 250 -12.94 8.11 2.33
C LEU A 250 -13.59 8.19 3.71
N GLY A 251 -13.57 9.36 4.36
CA GLY A 251 -13.98 9.51 5.76
C GLY A 251 -13.11 8.69 6.72
N LEU A 252 -11.82 8.52 6.40
CA LEU A 252 -10.87 7.68 7.15
C LEU A 252 -9.61 8.46 7.48
N THR A 253 -9.11 8.31 8.72
CA THR A 253 -7.82 8.89 9.13
C THR A 253 -6.83 7.79 9.46
N GLY A 254 -5.55 8.00 9.13
CA GLY A 254 -4.49 7.08 9.48
C GLY A 254 -4.36 6.91 11.00
N SER A 255 -4.23 5.67 11.47
CA SER A 255 -3.97 5.39 12.89
C SER A 255 -2.53 5.73 13.26
N SER A 256 -2.28 6.28 14.45
CA SER A 256 -0.92 6.50 14.92
C SER A 256 -0.19 5.18 15.22
N PHE A 257 1.14 5.23 15.33
CA PHE A 257 1.92 4.07 15.77
C PHE A 257 1.51 3.58 17.17
N GLU A 258 1.10 4.50 18.06
CA GLU A 258 0.57 4.10 19.38
C GLU A 258 -0.75 3.36 19.28
N ASP A 259 -1.68 3.84 18.44
CA ASP A 259 -2.97 3.17 18.25
C ASP A 259 -2.74 1.76 17.71
N TRP A 260 -1.78 1.60 16.79
CA TRP A 260 -1.37 0.29 16.29
C TRP A 260 -0.76 -0.59 17.40
N LEU A 261 0.12 -0.07 18.26
CA LEU A 261 0.70 -0.83 19.38
C LEU A 261 -0.38 -1.32 20.34
N ARG A 262 -1.32 -0.44 20.73
CA ARG A 262 -2.42 -0.78 21.63
C ARG A 262 -3.34 -1.84 21.04
N ARG A 263 -3.70 -1.70 19.76
CA ARG A 263 -4.60 -2.62 19.06
C ARG A 263 -3.95 -3.97 18.78
N SER A 264 -2.68 -3.99 18.40
CA SER A 264 -1.96 -5.23 18.07
C SER A 264 -1.51 -6.00 19.30
N GLY A 265 -1.34 -5.33 20.44
CA GLY A 265 -0.68 -5.89 21.62
C GLY A 265 0.78 -6.27 21.36
N TRP A 266 1.41 -5.76 20.30
CA TRP A 266 2.79 -6.07 19.98
C TRP A 266 3.74 -5.48 21.01
N THR A 267 4.63 -6.30 21.57
CA THR A 267 5.55 -5.89 22.65
C THR A 267 7.02 -6.07 22.27
N GLY A 268 7.35 -6.00 20.98
CA GLY A 268 8.69 -6.21 20.45
C GLY A 268 8.85 -7.57 19.77
N PRO A 269 9.98 -7.78 19.06
CA PRO A 269 10.41 -9.10 18.64
C PRO A 269 10.74 -10.01 19.84
#